data_AF-A0A421J3Y4-F1
#
_entry.id   AF-A0A421J3Y4-F1
#
_cell.length_a   1.000
_cell.length_b   1.000
_cell.length_c   1.000
_cell.angle_alpha   90.00
_cell.angle_beta   90.00
_cell.angle_gamma   90.00
#
_symmetry.space_group_name_H-M   'P 1'
#
loop_
_entity.id
_entity.type
_entity.pdbx_description
1 polymer ?
#
loop_
_entity_poly.entity_id
_entity_poly.type
_entity_poly.pdbx_seq_one_letter_code
_entity_poly.pdbx_strand_id
1 'polypeptide(L)'
;MDYNLDEKFLEDLTTTFDAAVASGAVVYNGSGTSKVIQRELNGTTVNFQITELANLTHRPDNMSGKPANNPFENPEPELTVRSTYGEQGEFKVVLNKFPVIPHHFLLVTKKYESQNSPLSPTQLFDTMRILIHLKKSSTKNWFAFYNCGPESGASQPHKHIQFLTFPENFVSYPEKMISTATPFIPDSKSEPLQDANLPFAHFVAKFPPIEKLDKETISMYFASLLQAVLNIQSRNDSSHISYNFILTTEYIMLVPRSHAKYESLGVNSCGVLGLFLCKNSQLADMIEKVTPEKILLETTNETGANFLLSAQSLIYLSSKMASMTSIVKTADYILSRPTLSKIITPVAKAFVSYAGYREMGLKFNDLLIEETPVMQKAISRLPEDESYARVYRMITAHQLSLSHQLLPPNKAVKPEEDTHYLVPYILEAEKEAFERVELDNIDVTK
;
A
#
# COMPACT_ATOMS: atom_id res chain seq x y z
N MET A 1 -1.92 -1.98 -31.41
CA MET A 1 -0.91 -2.25 -30.38
C MET A 1 0.45 -1.98 -30.99
N ASP A 2 1.08 -0.84 -30.71
CA ASP A 2 2.54 -0.81 -30.52
C ASP A 2 3.00 0.58 -30.10
N TYR A 3 3.27 0.74 -28.81
CA TYR A 3 4.19 1.78 -28.35
C TYR A 3 5.55 1.12 -28.12
N ASN A 4 6.43 1.19 -29.12
CA ASN A 4 7.89 0.99 -29.15
C ASN A 4 8.53 -0.26 -28.50
N LEU A 5 7.79 -1.35 -28.29
CA LEU A 5 8.33 -2.65 -27.86
C LEU A 5 8.28 -3.62 -29.05
N ASP A 6 9.21 -3.41 -29.99
CA ASP A 6 9.40 -4.33 -31.11
C ASP A 6 9.91 -5.69 -30.64
N GLU A 7 9.79 -6.71 -31.51
CA GLU A 7 10.25 -8.09 -31.22
C GLU A 7 11.74 -8.17 -30.83
N LYS A 8 12.52 -7.12 -31.14
CA LYS A 8 13.94 -6.99 -30.85
C LYS A 8 14.25 -6.45 -29.47
N PHE A 9 13.27 -6.06 -28.65
CA PHE A 9 13.54 -5.43 -27.37
C PHE A 9 14.48 -6.23 -26.45
N LEU A 10 14.29 -7.55 -26.36
CA LEU A 10 15.18 -8.41 -25.54
C LEU A 10 16.59 -8.52 -26.14
N GLU A 11 16.70 -8.60 -27.47
CA GLU A 11 17.97 -8.61 -28.19
C GLU A 11 18.74 -7.30 -27.95
N ASP A 12 18.04 -6.17 -28.07
CA ASP A 12 18.61 -4.84 -27.84
C ASP A 12 18.99 -4.63 -26.38
N LEU A 13 18.17 -5.09 -25.43
CA LEU A 13 18.50 -5.07 -24.00
C LEU A 13 19.79 -5.86 -23.72
N THR A 14 19.91 -7.06 -24.31
CA THR A 14 21.09 -7.93 -24.15
C THR A 14 22.32 -7.28 -24.78
N THR A 15 22.20 -6.83 -26.03
CA THR A 15 23.31 -6.21 -26.78
C THR A 15 23.78 -4.92 -26.10
N THR A 16 22.86 -4.09 -25.61
CA THR A 16 23.20 -2.87 -24.87
C THR A 16 23.90 -3.21 -23.56
N PHE A 17 23.43 -4.24 -22.84
CA PHE A 17 24.06 -4.69 -21.59
C PHE A 17 25.49 -5.19 -21.83
N ASP A 18 25.69 -6.06 -22.81
CA ASP A 18 27.01 -6.61 -23.13
C ASP A 18 27.98 -5.52 -23.57
N ALA A 19 27.52 -4.58 -24.41
CA ALA A 19 28.31 -3.42 -24.81
C ALA A 19 28.67 -2.50 -23.62
N ALA A 20 27.72 -2.25 -22.72
CA ALA A 20 27.94 -1.41 -21.55
C ALA A 20 28.86 -2.06 -20.51
N VAL A 21 28.83 -3.39 -20.37
CA VAL A 21 29.81 -4.13 -19.56
C VAL A 21 31.20 -4.06 -20.20
N ALA A 22 31.30 -4.27 -21.52
CA ALA A 22 32.56 -4.22 -22.24
C ALA A 22 33.22 -2.82 -22.21
N SER A 23 32.42 -1.75 -22.24
CA SER A 23 32.91 -0.36 -22.14
C SER A 23 33.19 0.10 -20.70
N GLY A 24 32.76 -0.68 -19.69
CA GLY A 24 32.84 -0.30 -18.28
C GLY A 24 31.77 0.72 -17.84
N ALA A 25 30.81 1.05 -18.70
CA ALA A 25 29.67 1.89 -18.34
C ALA A 25 28.76 1.21 -17.31
N VAL A 26 28.57 -0.11 -17.42
CA VAL A 26 28.00 -0.96 -16.36
C VAL A 26 29.13 -1.47 -15.48
N VAL A 27 29.02 -1.20 -14.18
CA VAL A 27 29.95 -1.71 -13.16
C VAL A 27 29.35 -2.99 -12.58
N TYR A 28 29.55 -4.10 -13.30
CA TYR A 28 29.10 -5.41 -12.87
C TYR A 28 30.15 -6.08 -11.98
N ASN A 29 29.87 -6.14 -10.68
CA ASN A 29 30.80 -6.66 -9.67
C ASN A 29 30.81 -8.20 -9.55
N GLY A 30 30.33 -8.91 -10.58
CA GLY A 30 30.19 -10.36 -10.59
C GLY A 30 28.95 -10.87 -9.83
N SER A 31 28.71 -12.18 -9.93
CA SER A 31 27.62 -12.86 -9.24
C SER A 31 27.94 -12.94 -7.74
N GLY A 32 27.20 -12.21 -6.91
CA GLY A 32 27.29 -12.35 -5.46
C GLY A 32 27.06 -13.78 -5.01
N THR A 33 27.68 -14.19 -3.90
CA THR A 33 27.42 -15.52 -3.32
C THR A 33 26.00 -15.54 -2.80
N SER A 34 25.18 -16.47 -3.28
CA SER A 34 23.76 -16.55 -2.91
C SER A 34 23.45 -17.88 -2.24
N LYS A 35 22.67 -17.83 -1.16
CA LYS A 35 22.19 -19.00 -0.42
C LYS A 35 20.67 -18.90 -0.27
N VAL A 36 19.98 -19.98 -0.62
CA VAL A 36 18.54 -20.12 -0.35
C VAL A 36 18.35 -20.72 1.03
N ILE A 37 17.47 -20.12 1.83
CA ILE A 37 17.08 -20.55 3.15
C ILE A 37 15.59 -20.87 3.10
N GLN A 38 15.23 -22.07 3.52
CA GLN A 38 13.85 -22.47 3.70
C GLN A 38 13.44 -22.28 5.14
N ARG A 39 12.32 -21.62 5.37
CA ARG A 39 11.78 -21.37 6.70
C ARG A 39 10.40 -21.98 6.80
N GLU A 40 10.25 -22.85 7.79
CA GLU A 40 8.96 -23.43 8.16
C GLU A 40 8.26 -22.47 9.11
N LEU A 41 7.12 -21.92 8.68
CA LEU A 41 6.33 -20.93 9.39
C LEU A 41 4.90 -21.46 9.47
N ASN A 42 4.45 -21.84 10.67
CA ASN A 42 3.07 -22.28 10.94
C ASN A 42 2.52 -23.34 9.94
N GLY A 43 3.37 -24.28 9.50
CA GLY A 43 2.98 -25.34 8.56
C GLY A 43 3.11 -24.98 7.07
N THR A 44 3.59 -23.78 6.73
CA THR A 44 4.00 -23.42 5.37
C THR A 44 5.52 -23.30 5.27
N THR A 45 6.09 -23.65 4.13
CA THR A 45 7.52 -23.43 3.85
C THR A 45 7.69 -22.19 2.97
N VAL A 46 8.45 -21.21 3.44
CA VAL A 46 8.78 -19.98 2.71
C VAL A 46 10.25 -19.99 2.32
N ASN A 47 10.53 -19.63 1.07
CA ASN A 47 11.89 -19.53 0.57
C ASN A 47 12.38 -18.08 0.71
N PHE A 48 13.57 -17.92 1.25
CA PHE A 48 14.33 -16.68 1.27
C PHE A 48 15.66 -16.90 0.57
N GLN A 49 16.19 -15.89 -0.11
CA GLN A 49 17.54 -15.89 -0.65
C GLN A 49 18.33 -14.76 -0.02
N ILE A 50 19.52 -15.06 0.48
CA ILE A 50 20.50 -14.07 0.89
C ILE A 50 21.59 -14.05 -0.18
N THR A 51 21.78 -12.89 -0.80
CA THR A 51 22.88 -12.62 -1.73
C THR A 51 23.88 -11.69 -1.04
N GLU A 52 25.11 -12.17 -0.88
CA GLU A 52 26.25 -11.37 -0.42
C GLU A 52 27.03 -10.84 -1.62
N LEU A 53 27.27 -9.53 -1.64
CA LEU A 53 28.11 -8.91 -2.65
C LEU A 53 29.20 -8.08 -1.96
N ALA A 54 30.38 -8.69 -1.78
CA ALA A 54 31.49 -8.17 -0.99
C ALA A 54 31.98 -6.76 -1.42
N ASN A 55 31.79 -6.41 -2.70
CA ASN A 55 32.20 -5.12 -3.27
C ASN A 55 31.15 -3.99 -3.12
N LEU A 56 30.02 -4.22 -2.43
CA LEU A 56 29.04 -3.17 -2.12
C LEU A 56 29.61 -2.08 -1.20
N THR A 57 30.66 -2.39 -0.45
CA THR A 57 31.38 -1.47 0.45
C THR A 57 32.04 -0.28 -0.25
N HIS A 58 32.31 -0.38 -1.56
CA HIS A 58 32.89 0.69 -2.37
C HIS A 58 31.85 1.52 -3.14
N ARG A 59 30.56 1.25 -2.97
CA ARG A 59 29.51 2.07 -3.59
C ARG A 59 29.50 3.42 -2.88
N PRO A 60 29.66 4.55 -3.58
CA PRO A 60 29.64 5.85 -2.91
C PRO A 60 28.25 6.08 -2.30
N ASP A 61 28.17 6.08 -0.97
CA ASP A 61 26.96 6.42 -0.19
C ASP A 61 26.46 7.85 -0.51
N ASN A 62 27.29 8.69 -1.14
CA ASN A 62 27.10 10.12 -1.33
C ASN A 62 26.38 10.54 -2.63
N MET A 63 25.79 9.62 -3.40
CA MET A 63 24.93 9.97 -4.54
C MET A 63 23.44 10.13 -4.15
N SER A 64 23.11 10.11 -2.86
CA SER A 64 21.79 10.48 -2.36
C SER A 64 21.72 11.98 -2.05
N GLY A 65 20.95 12.72 -2.85
CA GLY A 65 20.26 13.91 -2.33
C GLY A 65 20.67 15.31 -2.79
N LYS A 66 21.48 15.47 -3.85
CA LYS A 66 21.58 16.79 -4.52
C LYS A 66 20.80 16.78 -5.84
N PRO A 67 19.81 17.67 -6.05
CA PRO A 67 19.09 17.82 -7.32
C PRO A 67 19.99 18.02 -8.55
N ALA A 68 21.21 18.55 -8.34
CA ALA A 68 22.15 18.89 -9.40
C ALA A 68 22.76 17.68 -10.15
N ASN A 69 22.63 16.45 -9.65
CA ASN A 69 23.18 15.23 -10.28
C ASN A 69 22.10 14.13 -10.40
N ASN A 70 20.92 14.44 -10.93
CA ASN A 70 19.90 13.43 -11.22
C ASN A 70 20.38 12.50 -12.36
N PRO A 71 20.78 11.24 -12.09
CA PRO A 71 21.36 10.35 -13.11
C PRO A 71 20.32 9.97 -14.18
N PHE A 72 19.06 10.19 -13.88
CA PHE A 72 17.92 9.88 -14.72
C PHE A 72 17.45 11.08 -15.54
N GLU A 73 18.03 12.27 -15.41
CA GLU A 73 17.69 13.38 -16.30
C GLU A 73 18.32 13.16 -17.68
N ASN A 74 19.65 12.99 -17.69
CA ASN A 74 20.46 12.68 -18.87
C ASN A 74 21.25 11.38 -18.63
N PRO A 75 20.65 10.20 -18.81
CA PRO A 75 21.36 8.94 -18.64
C PRO A 75 22.46 8.79 -19.70
N GLU A 76 23.53 8.08 -19.34
CA GLU A 76 24.61 7.71 -20.26
C GLU A 76 24.03 7.01 -21.51
N PRO A 77 24.43 7.40 -22.73
CA PRO A 77 23.98 6.75 -23.96
C PRO A 77 24.22 5.25 -23.96
N GLU A 78 25.35 4.81 -23.38
CA GLU A 78 25.75 3.41 -23.25
C GLU A 78 24.80 2.60 -22.34
N LEU A 79 24.10 3.27 -21.42
CA LEU A 79 23.10 2.65 -20.54
C LEU A 79 21.69 2.72 -21.13
N THR A 80 21.46 3.44 -22.22
CA THR A 80 20.11 3.75 -22.72
C THR A 80 19.66 2.73 -23.77
N VAL A 81 18.75 1.83 -23.39
CA VAL A 81 18.19 0.78 -24.27
C VAL A 81 17.12 1.36 -25.21
N ARG A 82 16.25 2.23 -24.65
CA ARG A 82 15.24 2.97 -25.40
C ARG A 82 15.22 4.41 -24.89
N SER A 83 15.51 5.36 -25.76
CA SER A 83 15.42 6.79 -25.44
C SER A 83 13.97 7.27 -25.39
N THR A 84 13.01 6.51 -25.93
CA THR A 84 11.58 6.84 -25.93
C THR A 84 10.70 5.59 -25.86
N TYR A 85 9.74 5.59 -24.94
CA TYR A 85 8.75 4.54 -24.75
C TYR A 85 7.49 5.12 -24.11
N GLY A 86 6.35 4.44 -24.24
CA GLY A 86 5.02 4.94 -23.87
C GLY A 86 4.29 5.61 -25.02
N GLU A 87 2.99 5.83 -24.83
CA GLU A 87 2.08 6.39 -25.84
C GLU A 87 2.50 7.76 -26.36
N GLN A 88 3.01 8.59 -25.46
CA GLN A 88 3.48 9.94 -25.75
C GLN A 88 5.00 10.03 -25.76
N GLY A 89 5.69 8.88 -25.71
CA GLY A 89 7.14 8.83 -25.55
C GLY A 89 7.62 9.41 -24.22
N GLU A 90 6.81 9.29 -23.16
CA GLU A 90 7.01 9.90 -21.84
C GLU A 90 8.05 9.17 -20.97
N PHE A 91 8.45 7.96 -21.38
CA PHE A 91 9.42 7.14 -20.65
C PHE A 91 10.70 6.89 -21.45
N LYS A 92 11.70 6.40 -20.73
CA LYS A 92 12.94 5.83 -21.26
C LYS A 92 13.26 4.52 -20.54
N VAL A 93 13.93 3.62 -21.24
CA VAL A 93 14.41 2.34 -20.70
C VAL A 93 15.92 2.40 -20.58
N VAL A 94 16.43 2.26 -19.37
CA VAL A 94 17.86 2.46 -19.03
C VAL A 94 18.36 1.28 -18.20
N LEU A 95 19.56 0.79 -18.47
CA LEU A 95 20.23 -0.21 -17.66
C LEU A 95 20.58 0.33 -16.28
N ASN A 96 20.53 -0.54 -15.27
CA ASN A 96 21.10 -0.21 -13.97
C ASN A 96 22.62 -0.18 -14.10
N LYS A 97 23.25 0.93 -13.70
CA LYS A 97 24.70 1.11 -13.74
C LYS A 97 25.45 0.14 -12.80
N PHE A 98 24.82 -0.28 -11.70
CA PHE A 98 25.41 -1.17 -10.70
C PHE A 98 24.49 -2.38 -10.48
N PRO A 99 24.30 -3.24 -11.49
CA PRO A 99 23.39 -4.35 -11.40
C PRO A 99 24.01 -5.48 -10.58
N VAL A 100 23.19 -6.10 -9.72
CA VAL A 100 23.56 -7.35 -9.03
C VAL A 100 23.28 -8.57 -9.92
N ILE A 101 22.22 -8.49 -10.71
CA ILE A 101 21.79 -9.53 -11.64
C ILE A 101 21.89 -8.96 -13.06
N PRO A 102 22.40 -9.73 -14.05
CA PRO A 102 22.49 -9.28 -15.44
C PRO A 102 21.16 -8.77 -15.98
N HIS A 103 21.22 -7.79 -16.89
CA HIS A 103 20.06 -7.18 -17.54
C HIS A 103 19.05 -6.52 -16.57
N HIS A 104 19.46 -6.14 -15.35
CA HIS A 104 18.64 -5.27 -14.51
C HIS A 104 18.48 -3.91 -15.21
N PHE A 105 17.26 -3.54 -15.56
CA PHE A 105 16.94 -2.26 -16.18
C PHE A 105 15.81 -1.52 -15.47
N LEU A 106 15.62 -0.26 -15.86
CA LEU A 106 14.66 0.67 -15.28
C LEU A 106 13.78 1.28 -16.38
N LEU A 107 12.49 1.40 -16.11
CA LEU A 107 11.57 2.29 -16.80
C LEU A 107 11.52 3.61 -16.03
N VAL A 108 11.95 4.69 -16.67
CA VAL A 108 12.17 5.99 -16.02
C VAL A 108 11.33 7.05 -16.70
N THR A 109 10.71 7.94 -15.93
CA THR A 109 10.00 9.10 -16.48
C THR A 109 10.98 10.05 -17.16
N LYS A 110 10.64 10.61 -18.32
CA LYS A 110 11.50 11.61 -18.97
C LYS A 110 11.48 12.93 -18.22
N LYS A 111 10.30 13.37 -17.81
CA LYS A 111 10.11 14.51 -16.92
C LYS A 111 10.27 14.04 -15.48
N TYR A 112 10.80 14.92 -14.64
CA TYR A 112 10.89 14.63 -13.22
C TYR A 112 9.48 14.43 -12.63
N GLU A 113 9.22 13.20 -12.18
CA GLU A 113 8.14 12.86 -11.27
C GLU A 113 8.74 12.37 -9.95
N SER A 114 8.04 12.61 -8.84
CA SER A 114 8.50 12.18 -7.51
C SER A 114 8.33 10.67 -7.32
N GLN A 115 9.38 10.00 -6.83
CA GLN A 115 9.36 8.61 -6.38
C GLN A 115 8.41 8.37 -5.16
N ASN A 116 7.95 9.44 -4.50
CA ASN A 116 6.97 9.36 -3.42
C ASN A 116 5.52 9.36 -3.92
N SER A 117 5.32 9.49 -5.23
CA SER A 117 3.97 9.46 -5.83
C SER A 117 3.57 8.04 -6.24
N PRO A 118 2.28 7.66 -6.06
CA PRO A 118 1.77 6.39 -6.56
C PRO A 118 1.94 6.22 -8.08
N LEU A 119 1.96 4.99 -8.57
CA LEU A 119 2.04 4.71 -10.00
C LEU A 119 0.75 5.15 -10.71
N SER A 120 0.88 5.80 -11.85
CA SER A 120 -0.26 6.18 -12.69
C SER A 120 -0.75 4.98 -13.50
N PRO A 121 -2.01 5.01 -14.01
CA PRO A 121 -2.52 4.00 -14.93
C PRO A 121 -1.61 3.72 -16.12
N THR A 122 -1.00 4.76 -16.70
CA THR A 122 -0.08 4.61 -17.83
C THR A 122 1.21 3.88 -17.40
N GLN A 123 1.80 4.26 -16.27
CA GLN A 123 3.00 3.61 -15.72
C GLN A 123 2.75 2.13 -15.41
N LEU A 124 1.59 1.79 -14.84
CA LEU A 124 1.19 0.41 -14.57
C LEU A 124 1.04 -0.40 -15.87
N PHE A 125 0.29 0.13 -16.83
CA PHE A 125 0.01 -0.55 -18.08
C PHE A 125 1.27 -0.76 -18.93
N ASP A 126 2.11 0.26 -19.06
CA ASP A 126 3.35 0.16 -19.83
C ASP A 126 4.40 -0.72 -19.15
N THR A 127 4.39 -0.82 -17.82
CA THR A 127 5.18 -1.82 -17.08
C THR A 127 4.70 -3.24 -17.39
N MET A 128 3.38 -3.48 -17.35
CA MET A 128 2.80 -4.78 -17.69
C MET A 128 3.11 -5.18 -19.14
N ARG A 129 3.06 -4.23 -20.08
CA ARG A 129 3.39 -4.49 -21.49
C ARG A 129 4.83 -4.95 -21.68
N ILE A 130 5.80 -4.35 -20.98
CA ILE A 130 7.19 -4.83 -20.97
C ILE A 130 7.25 -6.27 -20.45
N LEU A 131 6.57 -6.59 -19.33
CA LEU A 131 6.58 -7.94 -18.76
C LEU A 131 5.95 -8.98 -19.70
N ILE A 132 4.82 -8.65 -20.34
CA ILE A 132 4.17 -9.53 -21.32
C ILE A 132 5.11 -9.79 -22.50
N HIS A 133 5.79 -8.76 -22.99
CA HIS A 133 6.76 -8.90 -24.07
C HIS A 133 7.92 -9.82 -23.64
N LEU A 134 8.52 -9.58 -22.48
CA LEU A 134 9.61 -10.40 -21.94
C LEU A 134 9.20 -11.85 -21.72
N LYS A 135 7.97 -12.12 -21.27
CA LYS A 135 7.43 -13.48 -21.10
C LYS A 135 7.29 -14.23 -22.43
N LYS A 136 7.04 -13.53 -23.53
CA LYS A 136 6.98 -14.13 -24.88
C LYS A 136 8.36 -14.41 -25.45
N SER A 137 9.34 -13.56 -25.13
CA SER A 137 10.68 -13.59 -25.73
C SER A 137 11.73 -14.32 -24.87
N SER A 138 11.41 -14.71 -23.64
CA SER A 138 12.35 -15.32 -22.69
C SER A 138 11.71 -16.42 -21.86
N THR A 139 12.50 -17.43 -21.49
CA THR A 139 12.11 -18.45 -20.50
C THR A 139 12.35 -18.00 -19.06
N LYS A 140 12.96 -16.83 -18.84
CA LYS A 140 13.24 -16.31 -17.50
C LYS A 140 11.99 -15.74 -16.84
N ASN A 141 11.90 -15.88 -15.53
CA ASN A 141 10.80 -15.33 -14.73
C ASN A 141 11.07 -13.86 -14.41
N TRP A 142 10.55 -12.97 -15.26
CA TRP A 142 10.67 -11.52 -15.07
C TRP A 142 9.62 -10.97 -14.12
N PHE A 143 10.03 -10.01 -13.29
CA PHE A 143 9.14 -9.18 -12.48
C PHE A 143 9.60 -7.73 -12.51
N ALA A 144 8.63 -6.83 -12.33
CA ALA A 144 8.88 -5.42 -12.13
C ALA A 144 8.62 -5.06 -10.67
N PHE A 145 9.30 -4.02 -10.18
CA PHE A 145 9.07 -3.52 -8.83
C PHE A 145 9.25 -2.00 -8.73
N TYR A 146 8.58 -1.43 -7.73
CA TYR A 146 8.61 0.01 -7.45
C TYR A 146 8.67 0.23 -5.92
N ASN A 147 9.58 1.10 -5.51
CA ASN A 147 9.75 1.50 -4.11
C ASN A 147 9.16 2.91 -3.96
N CYS A 148 7.95 3.03 -3.41
CA CYS A 148 7.25 4.30 -3.26
C CYS A 148 7.44 4.86 -1.86
N GLY A 149 7.87 6.11 -1.73
CA GLY A 149 7.95 6.79 -0.43
C GLY A 149 9.27 6.53 0.33
N PRO A 150 9.55 7.33 1.37
CA PRO A 150 10.85 7.34 2.04
C PRO A 150 11.18 6.03 2.76
N GLU A 151 10.17 5.27 3.23
CA GLU A 151 10.40 4.02 3.97
C GLU A 151 10.41 2.77 3.08
N SER A 152 10.30 2.94 1.76
CA SER A 152 10.27 1.81 0.82
C SER A 152 11.63 1.24 0.45
N GLY A 153 12.72 1.86 0.91
CA GLY A 153 14.08 1.53 0.45
C GLY A 153 14.44 2.16 -0.91
N ALA A 154 13.71 3.19 -1.34
CA ALA A 154 14.06 3.98 -2.52
C ALA A 154 15.35 4.79 -2.30
N SER A 155 16.21 4.85 -3.33
CA SER A 155 17.49 5.57 -3.27
C SER A 155 17.59 6.78 -4.21
N GLN A 156 16.66 6.90 -5.16
CA GLN A 156 16.60 7.99 -6.14
C GLN A 156 15.22 8.67 -6.11
N PRO A 157 15.14 10.01 -6.06
CA PRO A 157 13.89 10.73 -5.93
C PRO A 157 13.12 10.87 -7.24
N HIS A 158 13.79 10.68 -8.39
CA HIS A 158 13.17 10.71 -9.70
C HIS A 158 12.52 9.35 -10.00
N LYS A 159 11.24 9.38 -10.38
CA LYS A 159 10.38 8.22 -10.57
C LYS A 159 10.93 7.18 -11.55
N HIS A 160 11.09 5.96 -11.05
CA HIS A 160 11.58 4.82 -11.82
C HIS A 160 11.00 3.49 -11.32
N ILE A 161 10.68 2.60 -12.25
CA ILE A 161 10.24 1.22 -12.02
C ILE A 161 11.37 0.29 -12.48
N GLN A 162 11.70 -0.72 -11.69
CA GLN A 162 12.85 -1.59 -11.93
C GLN A 162 12.38 -2.97 -12.41
N PHE A 163 13.19 -3.62 -13.25
CA PHE A 163 12.90 -4.94 -13.83
C PHE A 163 14.07 -5.88 -13.58
N LEU A 164 13.73 -7.07 -13.09
CA LEU A 164 14.68 -8.12 -12.72
C LEU A 164 14.11 -9.49 -13.05
N THR A 165 14.96 -10.51 -12.96
CA THR A 165 14.55 -11.90 -13.03
C THR A 165 14.64 -12.53 -11.65
N PHE A 166 13.71 -13.42 -11.34
CA PHE A 166 13.82 -14.28 -10.16
C PHE A 166 15.05 -15.20 -10.30
N PRO A 167 15.70 -15.56 -9.18
CA PRO A 167 16.74 -16.58 -9.19
C PRO A 167 16.21 -17.90 -9.76
N GLU A 168 17.07 -18.66 -10.43
CA GLU A 168 16.69 -19.97 -10.96
C GLU A 168 16.22 -20.90 -9.83
N ASN A 169 15.14 -21.64 -10.06
CA ASN A 169 14.52 -22.55 -9.09
C ASN A 169 14.02 -21.89 -7.79
N PHE A 170 13.95 -20.56 -7.72
CA PHE A 170 13.35 -19.86 -6.59
C PHE A 170 11.84 -19.74 -6.81
N VAL A 171 11.06 -20.22 -5.83
CA VAL A 171 9.60 -20.03 -5.80
C VAL A 171 9.26 -19.09 -4.66
N SER A 172 8.78 -17.90 -5.00
CA SER A 172 8.37 -16.88 -4.03
C SER A 172 7.07 -17.27 -3.31
N TYR A 173 6.83 -16.70 -2.12
CA TYR A 173 5.58 -16.97 -1.40
C TYR A 173 4.32 -16.46 -2.13
N PRO A 174 4.32 -15.33 -2.87
CA PRO A 174 3.15 -14.93 -3.66
C PRO A 174 2.83 -15.94 -4.78
N GLU A 175 3.85 -16.52 -5.43
CA GLU A 175 3.65 -17.57 -6.45
C GLU A 175 2.97 -18.82 -5.86
N LYS A 176 3.35 -19.21 -4.63
CA LYS A 176 2.65 -20.28 -3.92
C LYS A 176 1.20 -19.92 -3.65
N MET A 177 0.92 -18.73 -3.14
CA MET A 177 -0.45 -18.26 -2.85
C MET A 177 -1.34 -18.24 -4.10
N ILE A 178 -0.83 -17.71 -5.22
CA ILE A 178 -1.63 -17.57 -6.44
C ILE A 178 -1.81 -18.87 -7.21
N SER A 179 -1.01 -19.92 -6.93
CA SER A 179 -1.12 -21.22 -7.58
C SER A 179 -2.50 -21.88 -7.38
N THR A 180 -3.13 -21.66 -6.22
CA THR A 180 -4.45 -22.20 -5.87
C THR A 180 -5.57 -21.16 -5.92
N ALA A 181 -5.25 -19.88 -6.09
CA ALA A 181 -6.24 -18.80 -6.12
C ALA A 181 -6.93 -18.64 -7.48
N THR A 182 -8.16 -18.15 -7.45
CA THR A 182 -8.86 -17.65 -8.65
C THR A 182 -8.58 -16.16 -8.84
N PRO A 183 -8.55 -15.64 -10.09
CA PRO A 183 -8.42 -14.21 -10.32
C PRO A 183 -9.66 -13.43 -9.87
N PHE A 184 -9.47 -12.35 -9.13
CA PHE A 184 -10.50 -11.39 -8.76
C PHE A 184 -9.88 -10.04 -8.40
N ILE A 185 -10.61 -8.95 -8.61
CA ILE A 185 -10.23 -7.62 -8.12
C ILE A 185 -10.76 -7.53 -6.68
N PRO A 186 -9.89 -7.31 -5.68
CA PRO A 186 -10.35 -7.14 -4.30
C PRO A 186 -11.31 -5.97 -4.14
N ASP A 187 -12.30 -6.14 -3.27
CA ASP A 187 -13.36 -5.18 -2.99
C ASP A 187 -13.80 -5.27 -1.52
N SER A 188 -14.93 -4.66 -1.16
CA SER A 188 -15.45 -4.69 0.20
C SER A 188 -15.94 -6.08 0.67
N LYS A 189 -16.10 -7.04 -0.24
CA LYS A 189 -16.57 -8.40 0.06
C LYS A 189 -15.44 -9.42 0.00
N SER A 190 -14.42 -9.15 -0.80
CA SER A 190 -13.29 -10.05 -1.04
C SER A 190 -11.98 -9.31 -0.80
N GLU A 191 -11.33 -9.60 0.33
CA GLU A 191 -10.03 -9.00 0.65
C GLU A 191 -8.91 -9.51 -0.29
N PRO A 192 -7.83 -8.73 -0.49
CA PRO A 192 -6.64 -9.21 -1.17
C PRO A 192 -6.07 -10.45 -0.49
N LEU A 193 -5.43 -11.34 -1.26
CA LEU A 193 -4.77 -12.52 -0.73
C LEU A 193 -3.61 -12.12 0.19
N GLN A 194 -3.50 -12.82 1.31
CA GLN A 194 -2.36 -12.75 2.24
C GLN A 194 -2.04 -14.16 2.73
N ASP A 195 -0.77 -14.46 3.01
CA ASP A 195 -0.36 -15.67 3.71
C ASP A 195 -0.46 -15.42 5.22
N ALA A 196 -1.44 -16.06 5.86
CA ALA A 196 -1.65 -15.95 7.31
C ALA A 196 -0.47 -16.46 8.15
N ASN A 197 0.45 -17.24 7.54
CA ASN A 197 1.63 -17.76 8.22
C ASN A 197 2.80 -16.76 8.24
N LEU A 198 2.74 -15.70 7.43
CA LEU A 198 3.73 -14.64 7.42
C LEU A 198 3.33 -13.53 8.40
N PRO A 199 4.27 -13.04 9.23
CA PRO A 199 3.93 -12.11 10.31
C PRO A 199 3.64 -10.67 9.82
N PHE A 200 4.05 -10.33 8.60
CA PHE A 200 3.96 -8.99 8.04
C PHE A 200 2.81 -8.82 7.05
N ALA A 201 2.21 -7.63 7.02
CA ALA A 201 1.17 -7.25 6.08
C ALA A 201 1.70 -7.25 4.64
N HIS A 202 0.99 -7.94 3.75
CA HIS A 202 1.25 -7.95 2.32
C HIS A 202 -0.05 -8.28 1.61
N PHE A 203 -0.26 -7.69 0.43
CA PHE A 203 -1.50 -7.84 -0.31
C PHE A 203 -1.20 -8.31 -1.72
N VAL A 204 -1.76 -9.45 -2.10
CA VAL A 204 -1.54 -10.08 -3.41
C VAL A 204 -2.88 -10.25 -4.12
N ALA A 205 -2.90 -10.04 -5.43
CA ALA A 205 -4.04 -10.39 -6.26
C ALA A 205 -3.58 -11.07 -7.54
N LYS A 206 -4.20 -12.21 -7.85
CA LYS A 206 -3.93 -12.98 -9.08
C LYS A 206 -4.64 -12.32 -10.26
N PHE A 207 -3.91 -12.18 -11.36
CA PHE A 207 -4.48 -11.64 -12.59
C PHE A 207 -5.28 -12.68 -13.37
N PRO A 208 -6.30 -12.25 -14.15
CA PRO A 208 -6.87 -13.07 -15.21
C PRO A 208 -5.82 -13.34 -16.31
N PRO A 209 -6.13 -14.21 -17.29
CA PRO A 209 -5.29 -14.37 -18.47
C PRO A 209 -4.94 -13.02 -19.12
N ILE A 210 -3.73 -12.92 -19.68
CA ILE A 210 -3.13 -11.68 -20.18
C ILE A 210 -4.02 -10.97 -21.20
N GLU A 211 -4.81 -11.72 -21.97
CA GLU A 211 -5.74 -11.20 -22.97
C GLU A 211 -6.87 -10.34 -22.38
N LYS A 212 -7.12 -10.48 -21.07
CA LYS A 212 -8.12 -9.72 -20.31
C LYS A 212 -7.51 -8.59 -19.47
N LEU A 213 -6.20 -8.34 -19.58
CA LEU A 213 -5.50 -7.30 -18.83
C LEU A 213 -5.37 -6.02 -19.66
N ASP A 214 -6.40 -5.17 -19.58
CA ASP A 214 -6.33 -3.80 -20.08
C ASP A 214 -5.86 -2.81 -18.99
N LYS A 215 -5.71 -1.54 -19.39
CA LYS A 215 -5.20 -0.46 -18.53
C LYS A 215 -6.11 -0.22 -17.33
N GLU A 216 -7.42 -0.24 -17.56
CA GLU A 216 -8.46 -0.04 -16.55
C GLU A 216 -8.42 -1.17 -15.53
N THR A 217 -8.37 -2.42 -15.99
CA THR A 217 -8.32 -3.62 -15.15
C THR A 217 -7.10 -3.57 -14.23
N ILE A 218 -5.89 -3.39 -14.77
CA ILE A 218 -4.67 -3.33 -13.96
C ILE A 218 -4.71 -2.16 -12.97
N SER A 219 -5.30 -1.03 -13.35
CA SER A 219 -5.47 0.13 -12.47
C SER A 219 -6.42 -0.17 -11.30
N MET A 220 -7.50 -0.94 -11.52
CA MET A 220 -8.40 -1.37 -10.46
C MET A 220 -7.74 -2.36 -9.49
N TYR A 221 -6.94 -3.30 -10.00
CA TYR A 221 -6.11 -4.18 -9.17
C TYR A 221 -5.12 -3.39 -8.30
N PHE A 222 -4.44 -2.40 -8.88
CA PHE A 222 -3.53 -1.55 -8.13
C PHE A 222 -4.25 -0.71 -7.07
N ALA A 223 -5.36 -0.06 -7.44
CA ALA A 223 -6.12 0.80 -6.54
C ALA A 223 -6.68 0.05 -5.33
N SER A 224 -7.22 -1.16 -5.54
CA SER A 224 -7.74 -2.01 -4.46
C SER A 224 -6.65 -2.43 -3.46
N LEU A 225 -5.46 -2.84 -3.95
CA LEU A 225 -4.33 -3.16 -3.07
C LEU A 225 -3.75 -1.91 -2.40
N LEU A 226 -3.71 -0.77 -3.09
CA LEU A 226 -3.26 0.49 -2.51
C LEU A 226 -4.19 0.94 -1.38
N GLN A 227 -5.50 0.75 -1.52
CA GLN A 227 -6.45 1.01 -0.43
C GLN A 227 -6.13 0.16 0.82
N ALA A 228 -5.78 -1.11 0.64
CA ALA A 228 -5.38 -1.98 1.75
C ALA A 228 -4.08 -1.51 2.43
N VAL A 229 -3.08 -1.08 1.64
CA VAL A 229 -1.86 -0.44 2.15
C VAL A 229 -2.17 0.81 2.98
N LEU A 230 -3.00 1.72 2.44
CA LEU A 230 -3.36 2.97 3.12
C LEU A 230 -4.11 2.72 4.43
N ASN A 231 -4.95 1.68 4.48
CA ASN A 231 -5.64 1.28 5.70
C ASN A 231 -4.64 0.84 6.79
N ILE A 232 -3.62 0.06 6.44
CA ILE A 232 -2.57 -0.36 7.39
C ILE A 232 -1.76 0.85 7.86
N GLN A 233 -1.35 1.72 6.94
CA GLN A 233 -0.56 2.91 7.28
C GLN A 233 -1.33 3.91 8.14
N SER A 234 -2.62 4.09 7.86
CA SER A 234 -3.53 4.91 8.67
C SER A 234 -3.65 4.39 10.10
N ARG A 235 -3.80 3.07 10.28
CA ARG A 235 -3.85 2.43 11.62
C ARG A 235 -2.55 2.52 12.42
N ASN A 236 -1.43 2.77 11.75
CA ASN A 236 -0.11 2.88 12.36
C ASN A 236 0.41 4.33 12.36
N ASP A 237 -0.48 5.33 12.23
CA ASP A 237 -0.17 6.76 12.27
C ASP A 237 0.98 7.18 11.34
N SER A 238 1.09 6.55 10.17
CA SER A 238 2.15 6.86 9.21
C SER A 238 1.96 8.28 8.64
N SER A 239 3.03 9.09 8.70
CA SER A 239 3.00 10.49 8.24
C SER A 239 3.04 10.65 6.72
N HIS A 240 3.32 9.58 5.98
CA HIS A 240 3.49 9.58 4.54
C HIS A 240 3.18 8.18 3.97
N ILE A 241 2.91 8.12 2.67
CA ILE A 241 2.67 6.85 1.96
C ILE A 241 4.03 6.21 1.64
N SER A 242 4.24 5.00 2.15
CA SER A 242 5.43 4.19 1.86
C SER A 242 5.05 2.74 1.52
N TYR A 243 5.35 2.25 0.33
CA TYR A 243 5.05 0.87 -0.02
C TYR A 243 6.04 0.30 -1.02
N ASN A 244 6.17 -1.02 -1.00
CA ASN A 244 6.75 -1.75 -2.12
C ASN A 244 5.66 -2.28 -3.02
N PHE A 245 5.90 -2.19 -4.32
CA PHE A 245 5.07 -2.75 -5.37
C PHE A 245 5.88 -3.77 -6.15
N ILE A 246 5.24 -4.87 -6.49
CA ILE A 246 5.76 -5.95 -7.32
C ILE A 246 4.69 -6.30 -8.35
N LEU A 247 5.12 -6.50 -9.59
CA LEU A 247 4.27 -6.88 -10.71
C LEU A 247 4.90 -8.02 -11.47
N THR A 248 4.14 -9.08 -11.70
CA THR A 248 4.45 -10.13 -12.66
C THR A 248 3.31 -10.19 -13.69
N THR A 249 3.43 -11.06 -14.70
CA THR A 249 2.31 -11.33 -15.60
C THR A 249 1.15 -12.11 -14.95
N GLU A 250 1.33 -12.60 -13.72
CA GLU A 250 0.39 -13.51 -13.06
C GLU A 250 -0.22 -12.91 -11.80
N TYR A 251 0.46 -11.95 -11.17
CA TYR A 251 -0.04 -11.28 -9.97
C TYR A 251 0.51 -9.87 -9.81
N ILE A 252 -0.21 -9.08 -9.03
CA ILE A 252 0.23 -7.82 -8.44
C ILE A 252 0.37 -8.01 -6.94
N MET A 253 1.36 -7.33 -6.37
CA MET A 253 1.57 -7.34 -4.93
C MET A 253 2.00 -5.97 -4.41
N LEU A 254 1.39 -5.55 -3.31
CA LEU A 254 1.81 -4.37 -2.55
C LEU A 254 2.10 -4.74 -1.09
N VAL A 255 3.11 -4.09 -0.52
CA VAL A 255 3.53 -4.26 0.88
C VAL A 255 3.62 -2.88 1.54
N PRO A 256 2.82 -2.58 2.59
CA PRO A 256 3.00 -1.36 3.37
C PRO A 256 4.36 -1.38 4.08
N ARG A 257 5.05 -0.24 4.07
CA ARG A 257 6.39 -0.11 4.65
C ARG A 257 6.39 0.89 5.80
N SER A 258 7.08 0.53 6.88
CA SER A 258 7.27 1.37 8.08
C SER A 258 8.68 1.92 8.20
N HIS A 259 9.68 1.13 7.81
CA HIS A 259 11.09 1.52 7.85
C HIS A 259 11.83 1.04 6.61
N ALA A 260 12.64 1.91 6.00
CA ALA A 260 13.49 1.54 4.85
C ALA A 260 14.57 0.50 5.18
N LYS A 261 14.95 0.39 6.46
CA LYS A 261 16.07 -0.44 6.92
C LYS A 261 15.72 -1.18 8.20
N TYR A 262 16.27 -2.38 8.35
CA TYR A 262 16.41 -3.04 9.64
C TYR A 262 17.86 -2.89 10.09
N GLU A 263 18.11 -2.13 11.15
CA GLU A 263 19.46 -1.68 11.52
C GLU A 263 20.19 -1.05 10.31
N SER A 264 21.23 -1.72 9.79
CA SER A 264 21.99 -1.28 8.62
C SER A 264 21.64 -2.01 7.32
N LEU A 265 20.72 -2.98 7.37
CA LEU A 265 20.24 -3.73 6.20
C LEU A 265 19.12 -2.94 5.50
N GLY A 266 19.37 -2.54 4.25
CA GLY A 266 18.33 -1.95 3.41
C GLY A 266 17.33 -2.99 2.92
N VAL A 267 16.03 -2.71 3.10
CA VAL A 267 14.94 -3.56 2.62
C VAL A 267 14.14 -2.78 1.58
N ASN A 268 14.04 -3.33 0.38
CA ASN A 268 13.25 -2.78 -0.74
C ASN A 268 12.28 -3.85 -1.26
N SER A 269 11.66 -3.64 -2.43
CA SER A 269 10.75 -4.62 -3.02
C SER A 269 11.35 -6.02 -3.22
N CYS A 270 12.66 -6.14 -3.48
CA CYS A 270 13.32 -7.45 -3.55
C CYS A 270 13.37 -8.08 -2.15
N GLY A 271 13.72 -7.30 -1.13
CA GLY A 271 13.76 -7.76 0.26
C GLY A 271 12.41 -8.32 0.73
N VAL A 272 11.30 -7.63 0.47
CA VAL A 272 9.96 -8.11 0.84
C VAL A 272 9.50 -9.33 0.02
N LEU A 273 10.07 -9.57 -1.17
CA LEU A 273 9.91 -10.83 -1.91
C LEU A 273 10.75 -11.99 -1.33
N GLY A 274 11.55 -11.71 -0.30
CA GLY A 274 12.48 -12.64 0.31
C GLY A 274 13.85 -12.71 -0.37
N LEU A 275 14.17 -11.76 -1.26
CA LEU A 275 15.46 -11.65 -1.95
C LEU A 275 16.32 -10.58 -1.26
N PHE A 276 17.02 -10.97 -0.21
CA PHE A 276 17.87 -10.09 0.58
C PHE A 276 19.23 -9.87 -0.09
N LEU A 277 19.67 -8.61 -0.10
CA LEU A 277 21.00 -8.21 -0.56
C LEU A 277 21.79 -7.67 0.63
N CYS A 278 22.95 -8.26 0.90
CA CYS A 278 23.85 -7.85 1.96
C CYS A 278 25.24 -7.50 1.41
N LYS A 279 25.90 -6.55 2.08
CA LYS A 279 27.21 -6.02 1.67
C LYS A 279 28.40 -6.77 2.28
N ASN A 280 28.14 -7.66 3.24
CA ASN A 280 29.15 -8.44 3.94
C ASN A 280 28.52 -9.62 4.68
N SER A 281 29.37 -10.57 5.06
CA SER A 281 29.01 -11.77 5.82
C SER A 281 28.38 -11.46 7.18
N GLN A 282 28.78 -10.38 7.87
CA GLN A 282 28.19 -9.98 9.15
C GLN A 282 26.68 -9.71 9.03
N LEU A 283 26.24 -9.10 7.94
CA LEU A 283 24.82 -8.88 7.68
C LEU A 283 24.11 -10.15 7.23
N ALA A 284 24.77 -11.03 6.48
CA ALA A 284 24.22 -12.34 6.16
C ALA A 284 23.95 -13.15 7.46
N ASP A 285 24.94 -13.20 8.36
CA ASP A 285 24.82 -13.85 9.67
C ASP A 285 23.72 -13.23 10.53
N MET A 286 23.56 -11.89 10.48
CA MET A 286 22.47 -11.18 11.16
C MET A 286 21.09 -11.62 10.63
N ILE A 287 20.92 -11.71 9.30
CA ILE A 287 19.65 -12.16 8.70
C ILE A 287 19.32 -13.59 9.15
N GLU A 288 20.30 -14.49 9.18
CA GLU A 288 20.08 -15.86 9.64
C GLU A 288 19.72 -15.92 11.13
N LYS A 289 20.39 -15.11 11.96
CA LYS A 289 20.17 -15.08 13.41
C LYS A 289 18.83 -14.44 13.80
N VAL A 290 18.52 -13.27 13.26
CA VAL A 290 17.28 -12.53 13.56
C VAL A 290 16.08 -13.21 12.90
N THR A 291 16.31 -13.76 11.72
CA THR A 291 15.37 -14.35 10.77
C THR A 291 14.72 -13.38 9.77
N PRO A 292 14.58 -13.78 8.48
CA PRO A 292 13.97 -12.96 7.45
C PRO A 292 12.56 -12.45 7.79
N GLU A 293 11.69 -13.31 8.32
CA GLU A 293 10.31 -12.95 8.63
C GLU A 293 10.18 -11.92 9.76
N LYS A 294 11.11 -11.92 10.73
CA LYS A 294 11.16 -10.88 11.77
C LYS A 294 11.68 -9.56 11.23
N ILE A 295 12.70 -9.60 10.37
CA ILE A 295 13.20 -8.41 9.68
C ILE A 295 12.09 -7.76 8.84
N LEU A 296 11.32 -8.58 8.13
CA LEU A 296 10.18 -8.10 7.34
C LEU A 296 9.09 -7.53 8.23
N LEU A 297 8.75 -8.17 9.35
CA LEU A 297 7.81 -7.61 10.33
C LEU A 297 8.18 -6.20 10.78
N GLU A 298 9.45 -5.98 11.13
CA GLU A 298 9.96 -4.71 11.66
C GLU A 298 10.10 -3.60 10.60
N THR A 299 10.28 -3.98 9.33
CA THR A 299 10.41 -3.03 8.21
C THR A 299 9.08 -2.77 7.48
N THR A 300 8.03 -3.48 7.89
CA THR A 300 6.66 -3.38 7.40
C THR A 300 5.73 -3.15 8.59
N ASN A 301 4.50 -3.63 8.54
CA ASN A 301 3.55 -3.59 9.64
C ASN A 301 3.01 -5.01 9.87
N GLU A 302 2.48 -5.28 11.06
CA GLU A 302 1.81 -6.57 11.32
C GLU A 302 0.65 -6.80 10.35
N THR A 303 0.43 -8.07 9.97
CA THR A 303 -0.81 -8.45 9.28
C THR A 303 -2.02 -8.02 10.10
N GLY A 304 -3.09 -7.56 9.44
CA GLY A 304 -4.35 -7.29 10.12
C GLY A 304 -4.90 -8.52 10.89
N ALA A 305 -4.52 -9.74 10.47
CA ALA A 305 -4.86 -11.00 11.13
C ALA A 305 -4.08 -11.25 12.44
N ASN A 306 -2.80 -10.87 12.54
CA ASN A 306 -2.06 -10.93 13.80
C ASN A 306 -2.42 -9.79 14.75
N PHE A 307 -2.84 -8.64 14.21
CA PHE A 307 -3.55 -7.66 15.03
C PHE A 307 -4.84 -8.25 15.57
N LEU A 308 -5.58 -9.16 14.91
CA LEU A 308 -6.77 -9.79 15.51
C LEU A 308 -6.43 -10.84 16.60
N LEU A 309 -5.20 -11.35 16.67
CA LEU A 309 -4.73 -12.28 17.70
C LEU A 309 -4.05 -11.56 18.88
N SER A 310 -3.20 -10.55 18.62
CA SER A 310 -2.72 -9.62 19.64
C SER A 310 -3.86 -8.74 20.15
N ALA A 311 -4.76 -8.35 19.25
CA ALA A 311 -6.08 -7.90 19.56
C ALA A 311 -7.08 -9.02 19.78
N GLN A 312 -6.82 -10.29 20.04
CA GLN A 312 -7.81 -11.07 20.80
C GLN A 312 -7.67 -10.71 22.29
N SER A 313 -6.42 -10.52 22.72
CA SER A 313 -6.07 -9.89 23.98
C SER A 313 -6.52 -8.43 24.05
N LEU A 314 -6.43 -7.69 22.94
CA LEU A 314 -7.03 -6.34 22.79
C LEU A 314 -8.48 -6.32 22.27
N ILE A 315 -9.15 -7.38 21.81
CA ILE A 315 -10.60 -7.48 21.43
C ILE A 315 -11.40 -7.78 22.67
N TYR A 316 -10.80 -8.44 23.65
CA TYR A 316 -11.22 -8.27 25.03
C TYR A 316 -11.25 -6.77 25.43
N LEU A 317 -10.35 -5.93 24.88
CA LEU A 317 -10.41 -4.45 25.00
C LEU A 317 -11.14 -3.70 23.83
N SER A 318 -11.36 -4.33 22.67
CA SER A 318 -11.74 -3.79 21.34
C SER A 318 -13.08 -4.37 20.85
N SER A 319 -13.85 -4.96 21.75
CA SER A 319 -15.31 -4.73 21.79
C SER A 319 -15.67 -3.23 21.69
N LYS A 320 -14.69 -2.35 21.89
CA LYS A 320 -14.66 -0.97 21.39
C LYS A 320 -14.19 -0.90 19.92
N MET A 321 -15.13 -0.96 18.97
CA MET A 321 -15.17 0.10 17.94
C MET A 321 -14.99 1.45 18.65
N ALA A 322 -14.48 2.50 18.02
CA ALA A 322 -14.50 3.83 18.66
C ALA A 322 -15.97 4.20 18.91
N SER A 323 -16.48 3.79 20.08
CA SER A 323 -17.86 3.92 20.45
C SER A 323 -18.15 5.40 20.51
N MET A 324 -19.40 5.81 20.34
CA MET A 324 -19.77 7.20 20.48
C MET A 324 -19.28 7.75 21.83
N THR A 325 -19.24 6.91 22.87
CA THR A 325 -18.62 7.19 24.16
C THR A 325 -17.12 7.52 24.05
N SER A 326 -16.35 6.77 23.27
CA SER A 326 -14.92 7.05 23.03
C SER A 326 -14.71 8.33 22.23
N ILE A 327 -15.55 8.58 21.23
CA ILE A 327 -15.50 9.78 20.39
C ILE A 327 -15.79 11.03 21.24
N VAL A 328 -16.87 11.01 22.03
CA VAL A 328 -17.25 12.10 22.93
C VAL A 328 -16.16 12.35 23.97
N LYS A 329 -15.60 11.31 24.61
CA LYS A 329 -14.48 11.48 25.55
C LYS A 329 -13.26 12.16 24.93
N THR A 330 -12.93 11.81 23.68
CA THR A 330 -11.81 12.41 22.95
C THR A 330 -12.11 13.86 22.58
N ALA A 331 -13.33 14.14 22.13
CA ALA A 331 -13.78 15.50 21.83
C ALA A 331 -13.76 16.38 23.08
N ASP A 332 -14.31 15.91 24.21
CA ASP A 332 -14.30 16.61 25.49
C ASP A 332 -12.86 16.89 25.96
N TYR A 333 -11.95 15.94 25.80
CA TYR A 333 -10.54 16.13 26.10
C TYR A 333 -9.90 17.24 25.26
N ILE A 334 -10.17 17.27 23.95
CA ILE A 334 -9.68 18.32 23.05
C ILE A 334 -10.28 19.67 23.41
N LEU A 335 -11.60 19.73 23.62
CA LEU A 335 -12.35 20.95 23.92
C LEU A 335 -12.01 21.53 25.30
N SER A 336 -11.71 20.68 26.28
CA SER A 336 -11.28 21.10 27.62
C SER A 336 -9.92 21.80 27.64
N ARG A 337 -9.13 21.66 26.57
CA ARG A 337 -7.77 22.23 26.46
C ARG A 337 -7.73 23.40 25.49
N PRO A 338 -7.50 24.64 25.97
CA PRO A 338 -7.55 25.84 25.13
C PRO A 338 -6.59 25.82 23.93
N THR A 339 -5.40 25.23 24.08
CA THR A 339 -4.40 25.13 23.00
C THR A 339 -4.83 24.18 21.91
N LEU A 340 -5.31 22.98 22.28
CA LEU A 340 -5.79 21.98 21.33
C LEU A 340 -7.07 22.43 20.64
N SER A 341 -8.04 22.97 21.38
CA SER A 341 -9.28 23.49 20.81
C SER A 341 -9.01 24.61 19.80
N LYS A 342 -8.08 25.54 20.07
CA LYS A 342 -7.72 26.61 19.12
C LYS A 342 -7.15 26.08 17.80
N ILE A 343 -6.48 24.92 17.81
CA ILE A 343 -5.89 24.32 16.61
C ILE A 343 -6.91 23.44 15.88
N ILE A 344 -7.61 22.57 16.61
CA ILE A 344 -8.44 21.51 16.03
C ILE A 344 -9.82 22.01 15.63
N THR A 345 -10.45 22.91 16.41
CA THR A 345 -11.80 23.38 16.13
C THR A 345 -11.93 24.09 14.76
N PRO A 346 -10.99 24.95 14.32
CA PRO A 346 -11.04 25.52 12.97
C PRO A 346 -10.93 24.46 11.86
N VAL A 347 -10.05 23.47 12.04
CA VAL A 347 -9.87 22.35 11.08
C VAL A 347 -11.14 21.52 10.99
N ALA A 348 -11.76 21.20 12.12
CA ALA A 348 -13.02 20.46 12.18
C ALA A 348 -14.16 21.24 11.50
N LYS A 349 -14.27 22.56 11.73
CA LYS A 349 -15.26 23.41 11.05
C LYS A 349 -15.05 23.46 9.54
N ALA A 350 -13.80 23.55 9.09
CA ALA A 350 -13.47 23.50 7.67
C ALA A 350 -13.85 22.14 7.07
N PHE A 351 -13.46 21.04 7.72
CA PHE A 351 -13.82 19.68 7.30
C PHE A 351 -15.34 19.52 7.14
N VAL A 352 -16.10 19.94 8.16
CA VAL A 352 -17.57 19.89 8.12
C VAL A 352 -18.14 20.73 6.99
N SER A 353 -17.58 21.92 6.72
CA SER A 353 -18.00 22.76 5.59
C SER A 353 -17.71 22.13 4.23
N TYR A 354 -16.65 21.33 4.09
CA TYR A 354 -16.33 20.64 2.85
C TYR A 354 -17.06 19.30 2.68
N ALA A 355 -17.61 18.74 3.76
CA ALA A 355 -18.29 17.45 3.73
C ALA A 355 -19.62 17.47 2.96
N GLY A 356 -20.20 18.66 2.70
CA GLY A 356 -21.31 18.82 1.74
C GLY A 356 -22.68 18.31 2.21
N TYR A 357 -22.78 17.72 3.40
CA TYR A 357 -24.03 17.10 3.87
C TYR A 357 -25.11 18.12 4.24
N ARG A 358 -24.71 19.33 4.66
CA ARG A 358 -25.64 20.41 5.02
C ARG A 358 -26.36 20.97 3.80
N GLU A 359 -25.67 21.02 2.67
CA GLU A 359 -26.17 21.39 1.35
C GLU A 359 -27.18 20.36 0.81
N MET A 360 -27.13 19.13 1.34
CA MET A 360 -28.10 18.06 1.08
C MET A 360 -29.27 18.05 2.07
N GLY A 361 -29.30 18.99 3.02
CA GLY A 361 -30.36 19.07 4.03
C GLY A 361 -30.17 18.11 5.22
N LEU A 362 -29.02 17.48 5.35
CA LEU A 362 -28.72 16.53 6.42
C LEU A 362 -28.06 17.22 7.62
N LYS A 363 -28.25 16.64 8.80
CA LYS A 363 -27.42 16.88 9.99
C LYS A 363 -26.35 15.79 10.10
N PHE A 364 -25.28 16.04 10.83
CA PHE A 364 -24.18 15.08 11.02
C PHE A 364 -24.66 13.71 11.51
N ASN A 365 -25.60 13.69 12.47
CA ASN A 365 -26.13 12.44 13.01
C ASN A 365 -26.94 11.61 12.00
N ASP A 366 -27.41 12.20 10.89
CA ASP A 366 -28.10 11.47 9.83
C ASP A 366 -27.13 10.61 8.98
N LEU A 367 -25.81 10.84 9.12
CA LEU A 367 -24.75 10.11 8.42
C LEU A 367 -24.23 8.88 9.18
N LEU A 368 -24.68 8.69 10.42
CA LEU A 368 -24.24 7.57 11.26
C LEU A 368 -24.86 6.26 10.75
N ILE A 369 -24.04 5.21 10.68
CA ILE A 369 -24.46 3.84 10.31
C ILE A 369 -25.54 3.37 11.30
N GLU A 370 -26.69 2.93 10.81
CA GLU A 370 -27.83 2.57 11.66
C GLU A 370 -28.03 1.07 11.85
N GLU A 371 -27.35 0.22 11.07
CA GLU A 371 -27.49 -1.23 11.00
C GLU A 371 -26.78 -1.97 12.16
N THR A 372 -26.87 -1.42 13.38
CA THR A 372 -26.35 -2.04 14.60
C THR A 372 -27.39 -2.06 15.71
N PRO A 373 -27.37 -3.05 16.65
CA PRO A 373 -28.33 -3.11 17.74
C PRO A 373 -28.37 -1.85 18.62
N VAL A 374 -27.21 -1.25 18.87
CA VAL A 374 -27.08 0.00 19.65
C VAL A 374 -27.77 1.15 18.94
N MET A 375 -27.54 1.30 17.64
CA MET A 375 -28.13 2.39 16.85
C MET A 375 -29.63 2.23 16.66
N GLN A 376 -30.11 1.01 16.39
CA GLN A 376 -31.55 0.73 16.32
C GLN A 376 -32.24 1.08 17.64
N LYS A 377 -31.61 0.76 18.77
CA LYS A 377 -32.12 1.12 20.09
C LYS A 377 -32.11 2.63 20.34
N ALA A 378 -31.02 3.32 19.97
CA ALA A 378 -30.94 4.78 20.07
C ALA A 378 -32.01 5.48 19.23
N ILE A 379 -32.22 5.04 17.98
CA ILE A 379 -33.25 5.57 17.07
C ILE A 379 -34.66 5.31 17.62
N SER A 380 -34.92 4.13 18.19
CA SER A 380 -36.22 3.82 18.79
C SER A 380 -36.59 4.69 20.00
N ARG A 381 -35.60 5.36 20.62
CA ARG A 381 -35.79 6.27 21.76
C ARG A 381 -35.96 7.73 21.35
N LEU A 382 -35.78 8.06 20.06
CA LEU A 382 -35.98 9.41 19.57
C LEU A 382 -37.44 9.85 19.77
N PRO A 383 -37.69 11.11 20.16
CA PRO A 383 -39.01 11.72 20.08
C PRO A 383 -39.60 11.60 18.67
N GLU A 384 -40.92 11.44 18.57
CA GLU A 384 -41.60 11.22 17.29
C GLU A 384 -41.34 12.38 16.31
N ASP A 385 -41.37 13.62 16.77
CA ASP A 385 -41.11 14.82 15.97
C ASP A 385 -39.69 14.85 15.38
N GLU A 386 -38.67 14.51 16.18
CA GLU A 386 -37.29 14.39 15.70
C GLU A 386 -37.11 13.21 14.74
N SER A 387 -37.79 12.09 15.00
CA SER A 387 -37.79 10.92 14.11
C SER A 387 -38.39 11.27 12.74
N TYR A 388 -39.54 11.94 12.70
CA TYR A 388 -40.15 12.42 11.46
C TYR A 388 -39.26 13.43 10.73
N ALA A 389 -38.67 14.38 11.46
CA ALA A 389 -37.76 15.37 10.88
C ALA A 389 -36.52 14.70 10.27
N ARG A 390 -35.95 13.69 10.94
CA ARG A 390 -34.84 12.88 10.42
C ARG A 390 -35.22 12.17 9.14
N VAL A 391 -36.33 11.44 9.13
CA VAL A 391 -36.81 10.71 7.94
C VAL A 391 -37.02 11.67 6.76
N TYR A 392 -37.61 12.85 7.01
CA TYR A 392 -37.79 13.87 5.98
C TYR A 392 -36.47 14.37 5.39
N ARG A 393 -35.46 14.64 6.23
CA ARG A 393 -34.11 15.03 5.78
C ARG A 393 -33.47 13.93 4.93
N MET A 394 -33.56 12.68 5.36
CA MET A 394 -33.03 11.53 4.62
C MET A 394 -33.71 11.37 3.26
N ILE A 395 -35.04 11.41 3.19
CA ILE A 395 -35.78 11.32 1.92
C ILE A 395 -35.39 12.46 0.98
N THR A 396 -35.30 13.68 1.51
CA THR A 396 -34.89 14.88 0.75
C THR A 396 -33.50 14.71 0.17
N ALA A 397 -32.53 14.26 0.97
CA ALA A 397 -31.17 14.03 0.53
C ALA A 397 -31.08 12.93 -0.55
N HIS A 398 -31.85 11.84 -0.42
CA HIS A 398 -31.91 10.80 -1.45
C HIS A 398 -32.46 11.35 -2.78
N GLN A 399 -33.53 12.13 -2.73
CA GLN A 399 -34.10 12.76 -3.93
C GLN A 399 -33.10 13.69 -4.63
N LEU A 400 -32.37 14.50 -3.86
CA LEU A 400 -31.33 15.40 -4.35
C LEU A 400 -30.15 14.64 -4.96
N SER A 401 -29.75 13.55 -4.33
CA SER A 401 -28.67 12.68 -4.84
C SER A 401 -29.05 12.07 -6.19
N LEU A 402 -30.30 11.61 -6.33
CA LEU A 402 -30.81 11.04 -7.58
C LEU A 402 -30.94 12.07 -8.70
N SER A 403 -31.26 13.32 -8.36
CA SER A 403 -31.38 14.40 -9.36
C SER A 403 -30.05 15.12 -9.65
N HIS A 404 -28.97 14.77 -8.95
CA HIS A 404 -27.69 15.49 -8.97
C HIS A 404 -27.83 17.00 -8.69
N GLN A 405 -28.68 17.34 -7.73
CA GLN A 405 -28.93 18.72 -7.31
C GLN A 405 -28.59 18.92 -5.82
N LEU A 406 -28.30 20.16 -5.45
CA LEU A 406 -28.18 20.59 -4.06
C LEU A 406 -29.41 21.40 -3.64
N LEU A 407 -29.64 21.54 -2.34
CA LEU A 407 -30.64 22.50 -1.87
C LEU A 407 -30.24 23.94 -2.25
N PRO A 408 -31.23 24.80 -2.54
CA PRO A 408 -30.99 26.24 -2.56
C PRO A 408 -30.31 26.70 -1.26
N PRO A 409 -29.36 27.66 -1.30
CA PRO A 409 -28.57 28.05 -0.11
C PRO A 409 -29.41 28.50 1.10
N ASN A 410 -30.62 29.02 0.89
CA ASN A 410 -31.54 29.44 1.96
C ASN A 410 -32.26 28.28 2.65
N LYS A 411 -32.19 27.06 2.10
CA LYS A 411 -32.78 25.83 2.65
C LYS A 411 -31.73 24.85 3.18
N ALA A 412 -30.45 25.08 2.92
CA ALA A 412 -29.37 24.27 3.47
C ALA A 412 -29.34 24.37 5.00
N VAL A 413 -28.96 23.28 5.67
CA VAL A 413 -28.86 23.23 7.14
C VAL A 413 -27.78 24.19 7.60
N LYS A 414 -28.12 25.10 8.52
CA LYS A 414 -27.15 26.06 9.04
C LYS A 414 -26.25 25.41 10.10
N PRO A 415 -25.03 25.91 10.33
CA PRO A 415 -24.13 25.38 11.35
C PRO A 415 -24.75 25.29 12.75
N GLU A 416 -25.67 26.20 13.10
CA GLU A 416 -26.35 26.24 14.38
C GLU A 416 -27.48 25.21 14.49
N GLU A 417 -28.03 24.76 13.36
CA GLU A 417 -29.10 23.77 13.27
C GLU A 417 -28.57 22.34 13.24
N ASP A 418 -27.29 22.16 12.92
CA ASP A 418 -26.57 20.89 12.87
C ASP A 418 -26.21 20.39 14.29
N THR A 419 -27.26 20.09 15.04
CA THR A 419 -27.19 19.62 16.42
C THR A 419 -26.91 18.12 16.52
N HIS A 420 -26.28 17.71 17.62
CA HIS A 420 -26.02 16.30 17.95
C HIS A 420 -27.24 15.62 18.61
N TYR A 421 -28.40 15.68 17.96
CA TYR A 421 -29.69 15.24 18.52
C TYR A 421 -29.74 13.74 18.86
N LEU A 422 -28.97 12.88 18.18
CA LEU A 422 -28.99 11.43 18.36
C LEU A 422 -27.92 10.94 19.35
N VAL A 423 -26.84 11.70 19.53
CA VAL A 423 -25.68 11.30 20.36
C VAL A 423 -26.05 10.91 21.80
N PRO A 424 -26.92 11.65 22.53
CA PRO A 424 -27.29 11.27 23.89
C PRO A 424 -27.91 9.88 24.00
N TYR A 425 -28.76 9.51 23.04
CA TYR A 425 -29.42 8.20 22.99
C TYR A 425 -28.45 7.07 22.64
N ILE A 426 -27.45 7.37 21.79
CA ILE A 426 -26.38 6.42 21.47
C ILE A 426 -25.54 6.15 22.74
N LEU A 427 -25.15 7.20 23.46
CA LEU A 427 -24.38 7.06 24.70
C LEU A 427 -25.12 6.25 25.76
N GLU A 428 -26.43 6.44 25.90
CA GLU A 428 -27.26 5.65 26.81
C GLU A 428 -27.33 4.18 26.37
N ALA A 429 -27.55 3.91 25.09
CA ALA A 429 -27.62 2.56 24.54
C ALA A 429 -26.28 1.81 24.65
N GLU A 430 -25.16 2.50 24.41
CA GLU A 430 -23.81 1.95 24.59
C GLU A 430 -23.52 1.64 26.06
N LYS A 431 -23.89 2.54 26.98
CA LYS A 431 -23.71 2.33 28.42
C LYS A 431 -24.47 1.08 28.88
N GLU A 432 -25.72 0.92 28.47
CA GLU A 432 -26.52 -0.26 28.82
C GLU A 432 -25.96 -1.54 28.20
N ALA A 433 -25.50 -1.48 26.95
CA ALA A 433 -24.86 -2.63 26.31
C ALA A 433 -23.57 -3.04 27.03
N PHE A 434 -22.75 -2.07 27.43
CA PHE A 434 -21.52 -2.29 28.17
C PHE A 434 -21.77 -2.87 29.57
N GLU A 435 -22.71 -2.30 30.32
CA GLU A 435 -23.11 -2.80 31.64
C GLU A 435 -23.66 -4.23 31.57
N ARG A 436 -24.45 -4.56 30.53
CA ARG A 436 -24.90 -5.94 30.29
C ARG A 436 -23.72 -6.89 30.08
N VAL A 437 -22.74 -6.51 29.25
CA VAL A 437 -21.54 -7.32 29.02
C VAL A 437 -20.73 -7.50 30.31
N GLU A 438 -20.59 -6.45 31.13
CA GLU A 438 -19.89 -6.55 32.43
C GLU A 438 -20.60 -7.50 33.40
N LEU A 439 -21.94 -7.43 33.49
CA LEU A 439 -22.73 -8.32 34.33
C LEU A 439 -22.69 -9.78 33.86
N ASP A 440 -22.73 -10.01 32.55
CA ASP A 440 -22.68 -11.35 31.95
C ASP A 440 -21.30 -12.03 32.15
N ASN A 441 -20.24 -11.25 32.38
CA ASN A 441 -18.86 -11.73 32.53
C ASN A 441 -18.28 -11.46 33.93
N ILE A 442 -19.11 -11.32 34.96
CA ILE A 442 -18.64 -11.00 36.32
C ILE A 442 -17.87 -12.18 36.93
N ASP A 443 -16.61 -11.95 37.32
CA ASP A 443 -15.81 -12.93 38.05
C ASP A 443 -16.16 -12.93 39.54
N VAL A 444 -16.75 -14.02 40.02
CA VAL A 444 -17.06 -14.18 41.45
C VAL A 444 -15.79 -14.58 42.20
N THR A 445 -15.16 -13.61 42.85
CA THR A 445 -14.07 -13.85 43.81
C THR A 445 -14.66 -14.41 45.11
N LYS A 446 -14.25 -15.63 45.47
CA LYS A 446 -14.66 -16.31 46.71
C LYS A 446 -13.84 -15.88 47.91
#